data_AF-A0A974C514-F1
#
_entry.id   AF-A0A974C514-F1
#
_cell.length_a   1.000
_cell.length_b   1.000
_cell.length_c   1.000
_cell.angle_alpha   90.00
_cell.angle_beta   90.00
_cell.angle_gamma   90.00
#
_symmetry.space_group_name_H-M   'P 1'
#
loop_
_entity.id
_entity.type
_entity.pdbx_description
1 polymer ?
#
loop_
_entity_poly.entity_id
_entity_poly.type
_entity_poly.pdbx_seq_one_letter_code
_entity_poly.pdbx_strand_id
1 'polypeptide(L)'
;MYQCLNCVQCKHVIRRKAFIHPGTGETIQIRGYHTCLSQFVIYVIVCWGNRAEKLGHTSDQLRFMVLETIPPLKRGSDCELRLKQREVWWINKLNTLHPHGLNKDYDLYLFL
;
A
#
# COMPACT_ATOMS: atom_id res chain seq x y z
N MET A 1 12.77 -15.42 -3.49
CA MET A 1 11.36 -15.54 -3.08
C MET A 1 11.38 -15.68 -1.57
N TYR A 2 10.99 -14.65 -0.81
CA TYR A 2 11.26 -14.59 0.63
C TYR A 2 10.28 -15.47 1.42
N GLN A 3 10.81 -16.20 2.40
CA GLN A 3 10.07 -17.17 3.20
C GLN A 3 9.04 -16.44 4.07
N CYS A 4 7.77 -16.83 3.92
CA CYS A 4 6.77 -16.50 4.92
C CYS A 4 7.08 -17.31 6.16
N LEU A 5 7.53 -16.64 7.21
CA LEU A 5 7.85 -17.22 8.51
C LEU A 5 6.57 -17.65 9.25
N ASN A 6 5.73 -18.48 8.62
CA ASN A 6 4.39 -18.89 9.09
C ASN A 6 3.43 -17.72 9.40
N CYS A 7 3.63 -16.54 8.80
CA CYS A 7 2.74 -15.40 9.00
C CYS A 7 1.36 -15.65 8.38
N VAL A 8 0.31 -15.57 9.20
CA VAL A 8 -1.10 -15.76 8.79
C VAL A 8 -1.52 -14.81 7.67
N GLN A 9 -0.93 -13.62 7.60
CA GLN A 9 -1.29 -12.60 6.61
C GLN A 9 -0.67 -12.85 5.23
N CYS A 10 0.32 -13.73 5.11
CA CYS A 10 1.00 -13.98 3.84
C CYS A 10 0.09 -14.47 2.72
N LYS A 11 -1.02 -15.13 3.05
CA LYS A 11 -2.02 -15.59 2.08
C LYS A 11 -2.79 -14.44 1.43
N HIS A 12 -2.80 -13.26 2.06
CA HIS A 12 -3.45 -12.06 1.55
C HIS A 12 -2.50 -11.11 0.81
N VAL A 13 -1.19 -11.40 0.80
CA VAL A 13 -0.18 -10.55 0.16
C VAL A 13 -0.12 -10.82 -1.35
N ILE A 14 -0.31 -9.77 -2.15
CA ILE A 14 -0.03 -9.81 -3.59
C ILE A 14 1.46 -9.63 -3.80
N ARG A 15 2.12 -10.66 -4.31
CA ARG A 15 3.57 -10.66 -4.58
C ARG A 15 3.81 -10.34 -6.04
N ARG A 16 4.12 -9.07 -6.33
CA ARG A 16 4.52 -8.61 -7.67
C ARG A 16 5.75 -7.71 -7.58
N LYS A 17 6.48 -7.58 -8.68
CA LYS A 17 7.59 -6.62 -8.82
C LYS A 17 7.11 -5.26 -9.35
N ALA A 18 5.93 -5.24 -9.96
CA ALA A 18 5.29 -4.04 -10.49
C ALA A 18 3.77 -4.23 -10.54
N PHE A 19 3.05 -3.13 -10.67
CA PHE A 19 1.62 -3.13 -10.97
C PHE A 19 1.28 -2.02 -11.99
N ILE A 20 0.12 -2.15 -12.62
CA ILE A 20 -0.37 -1.17 -13.58
C ILE A 20 -1.30 -0.22 -12.82
N HIS A 21 -1.04 1.07 -12.91
CA HIS A 21 -1.89 2.09 -12.31
C HIS A 21 -3.29 2.04 -12.95
N PRO A 22 -4.37 1.93 -12.16
CA PRO A 22 -5.72 1.68 -12.69
C PRO A 22 -6.29 2.83 -13.54
N GLY A 23 -5.96 4.09 -13.21
CA GLY A 23 -6.38 5.27 -13.96
C GLY A 23 -5.51 5.64 -15.17
N THR A 24 -4.18 5.63 -15.05
CA THR A 24 -3.25 6.11 -16.09
C THR A 24 -2.67 5.01 -16.99
N GLY A 25 -2.74 3.73 -16.59
CA GLY A 25 -2.05 2.63 -17.27
C GLY A 25 -0.53 2.59 -17.06
N GLU A 26 0.02 3.50 -16.26
CA GLU A 26 1.46 3.54 -15.95
C GLU A 26 1.91 2.28 -15.21
N THR A 27 3.03 1.67 -15.60
CA THR A 27 3.61 0.55 -14.85
C THR A 27 4.47 1.08 -13.71
N ILE A 28 4.05 0.84 -12.47
CA ILE A 28 4.75 1.25 -11.25
C ILE A 28 5.56 0.08 -10.72
N GLN A 29 6.88 0.28 -10.61
CA GLN A 29 7.81 -0.70 -10.04
C GLN A 29 7.79 -0.62 -8.51
N ILE A 30 7.63 -1.77 -7.87
CA ILE A 30 7.66 -1.90 -6.41
C ILE A 30 9.13 -2.03 -6.00
N ARG A 31 9.58 -1.12 -5.15
CA ARG A 31 10.99 -1.03 -4.77
C ARG A 31 11.24 -1.75 -3.45
N GLY A 32 12.29 -2.57 -3.45
CA GLY A 32 12.82 -3.20 -2.25
C GLY A 32 12.30 -4.61 -2.01
N TYR A 33 12.69 -5.15 -0.86
CA TYR A 33 12.34 -6.49 -0.43
C TYR A 33 11.53 -6.41 0.86
N HIS A 34 10.37 -7.04 0.86
CA HIS A 34 9.42 -6.98 1.97
C HIS A 34 9.21 -8.38 2.54
N THR A 35 9.23 -8.48 3.87
CA THR A 35 8.96 -9.70 4.61
C THR A 35 7.92 -9.43 5.69
N CYS A 36 7.48 -10.45 6.40
CA CYS A 36 6.57 -10.31 7.53
C CYS A 36 7.15 -9.51 8.71
N LEU A 37 8.45 -9.21 8.68
CA LEU A 37 9.16 -8.43 9.69
C LEU A 37 9.40 -6.97 9.25
N SER A 38 9.01 -6.60 8.04
CA SER A 38 9.18 -5.23 7.55
C SER A 38 8.32 -4.26 8.35
N GLN A 39 8.94 -3.21 8.88
CA GLN A 39 8.29 -2.11 9.59
C GLN A 39 8.30 -0.85 8.71
N PHE A 40 7.47 0.15 9.06
CA PHE A 40 7.37 1.42 8.34
C PHE A 40 7.12 1.24 6.84
N VAL A 41 6.09 0.46 6.50
CA VAL A 41 5.74 0.13 5.12
C VAL A 41 4.50 0.91 4.67
N ILE A 42 4.50 1.36 3.42
CA ILE A 42 3.30 1.81 2.73
C ILE A 42 2.72 0.63 1.97
N TYR A 43 1.43 0.37 2.15
CA TYR A 43 0.71 -0.69 1.45
C TYR A 43 -0.58 -0.16 0.83
N VAL A 44 -1.08 -0.87 -0.17
CA VAL A 44 -2.41 -0.67 -0.75
C VAL A 44 -3.27 -1.90 -0.49
N ILE A 45 -4.53 -1.69 -0.13
CA ILE A 45 -5.54 -2.74 -0.07
C ILE A 45 -6.33 -2.70 -1.38
N VAL A 46 -6.49 -3.87 -1.99
CA VAL A 46 -7.30 -4.05 -3.19
C VAL A 46 -8.31 -5.17 -2.95
N CYS A 47 -9.50 -5.01 -3.49
CA CYS A 47 -10.46 -6.10 -3.56
C CYS A 47 -10.08 -7.01 -4.72
N TRP A 48 -9.77 -8.27 -4.41
CA TRP A 48 -9.46 -9.30 -5.39
C TRP A 48 -10.72 -10.12 -5.64
N GLY A 49 -11.53 -9.70 -6.60
CA GLY A 49 -12.79 -10.32 -6.95
C GLY A 49 -13.37 -9.78 -8.26
N ASN A 50 -14.39 -10.44 -8.76
CA ASN A 50 -15.03 -10.08 -10.02
C ASN A 50 -15.83 -8.78 -9.81
N ARG A 51 -15.73 -7.82 -10.75
CA ARG A 51 -16.47 -6.54 -10.73
C ARG A 51 -18.00 -6.67 -10.71
N ALA A 52 -18.53 -7.89 -10.80
CA ALA A 52 -19.96 -8.20 -11.00
C ALA A 52 -20.74 -8.41 -9.70
N GLU A 53 -20.11 -8.41 -8.52
CA GLU A 53 -20.82 -8.64 -7.26
C GLU A 53 -21.50 -7.36 -6.77
N LYS A 54 -22.72 -7.11 -7.28
CA LYS A 54 -23.70 -6.14 -6.73
C LYS A 54 -24.05 -6.39 -5.25
N LEU A 55 -23.54 -7.46 -4.63
CA LEU A 55 -23.91 -7.95 -3.30
C LEU A 55 -22.96 -7.52 -2.18
N GLY A 56 -21.98 -6.67 -2.48
CA GLY A 56 -20.97 -6.23 -1.52
C GLY A 56 -19.76 -7.17 -1.46
N HIS A 57 -18.66 -6.64 -0.94
CA HIS A 57 -17.39 -7.36 -0.84
C HIS A 57 -17.16 -7.87 0.58
N THR A 58 -16.62 -9.08 0.73
CA THR A 58 -16.21 -9.63 2.02
C THR A 58 -14.74 -9.31 2.32
N SER A 59 -14.38 -9.28 3.60
CA SER A 59 -12.98 -9.07 4.03
C SER A 59 -12.03 -10.13 3.47
N ASP A 60 -12.50 -11.35 3.24
CA ASP A 60 -11.71 -12.45 2.67
C ASP A 60 -11.30 -12.21 1.20
N GLN A 61 -11.98 -11.31 0.49
CA GLN A 61 -11.60 -10.88 -0.86
C GLN A 61 -10.51 -9.80 -0.84
N LEU A 62 -10.27 -9.17 0.32
CA LEU A 62 -9.24 -8.16 0.43
C LEU A 62 -7.86 -8.80 0.34
N ARG A 63 -7.03 -8.17 -0.47
CA ARG A 63 -5.63 -8.48 -0.64
C ARG A 63 -4.85 -7.19 -0.47
N PHE A 64 -3.60 -7.29 -0.08
CA PHE A 64 -2.75 -6.10 0.06
C PHE A 64 -1.41 -6.29 -0.61
N MET A 65 -0.80 -5.18 -0.98
CA MET A 65 0.50 -5.14 -1.63
C MET A 65 1.33 -4.06 -0.96
N VAL A 66 2.57 -4.38 -0.60
CA VAL A 66 3.52 -3.38 -0.11
C VAL A 66 4.04 -2.59 -1.32
N LEU A 67 3.95 -1.27 -1.25
CA LEU A 67 4.40 -0.34 -2.29
C LEU A 67 5.80 0.19 -2.02
N GLU A 68 6.10 0.45 -0.76
CA GLU A 68 7.35 1.08 -0.33
C GLU A 68 7.67 0.70 1.12
N THR A 69 8.95 0.54 1.44
CA THR A 69 9.43 0.50 2.82
C THR A 69 10.24 1.76 3.08
N ILE A 70 9.87 2.48 4.13
CA ILE A 70 10.61 3.64 4.58
C ILE A 70 11.82 3.13 5.37
N PRO A 71 13.06 3.35 4.87
CA PRO A 71 14.23 2.90 5.61
C PRO A 71 14.28 3.64 6.95
N PRO A 72 14.70 2.95 8.03
CA PRO A 72 14.93 3.62 9.30
C PRO A 72 15.94 4.74 9.09
N LEU A 73 15.54 5.97 9.44
CA LEU A 73 16.38 7.14 9.25
C LEU A 73 17.51 7.14 10.29
N LYS A 74 18.64 7.78 9.96
CA LYS A 74 19.75 7.98 10.89
C LYS A 74 19.29 8.77 12.12
N ARG A 75 20.02 8.69 13.25
CA ARG A 75 19.67 9.32 14.54
C ARG A 75 19.18 10.77 14.35
N GLY A 76 17.97 11.06 14.83
CA GLY A 76 17.39 12.40 14.91
C GLY A 76 16.32 12.74 13.86
N SER A 77 16.04 11.88 12.87
CA SER A 77 14.95 12.10 11.92
C SER A 77 13.68 11.31 12.30
N ASP A 78 12.52 11.96 12.14
CA ASP A 78 11.22 11.36 12.44
C ASP A 78 10.76 10.42 11.31
N CYS A 79 10.84 9.11 11.56
CA CYS A 79 10.39 8.08 10.62
C CYS A 79 8.86 8.09 10.45
N GLU A 80 8.12 8.49 11.48
CA GLU A 80 6.66 8.57 11.45
C GLU A 80 6.19 9.71 10.56
N LEU A 81 6.81 10.89 10.68
CA LEU A 81 6.53 12.01 9.77
C LEU A 81 6.78 11.62 8.32
N ARG A 82 7.92 10.98 8.02
CA ARG A 82 8.22 10.51 6.67
C ARG A 82 7.22 9.45 6.19
N LEU A 83 6.78 8.55 7.07
CA LEU A 83 5.75 7.57 6.74
C LEU A 83 4.45 8.25 6.32
N LYS A 84 3.96 9.22 7.10
CA LYS A 84 2.73 9.96 6.81
C LYS A 84 2.85 10.79 5.52
N GLN A 85 3.98 11.46 5.30
CA GLN A 85 4.23 12.19 4.05
C GLN A 85 4.21 11.25 2.82
N ARG A 86 4.77 10.06 2.94
CA ARG A 86 4.77 9.06 1.84
C ARG A 86 3.38 8.46 1.63
N GLU A 87 2.61 8.27 2.68
CA GLU A 87 1.19 7.89 2.58
C GLU A 87 0.41 8.92 1.76
N VAL A 88 0.50 10.21 2.09
CA VAL A 88 -0.17 11.29 1.33
C VAL A 88 0.27 11.28 -0.15
N TRP A 89 1.56 11.13 -0.41
CA TRP A 89 2.07 11.05 -1.77
C TRP A 89 1.46 9.87 -2.54
N TRP A 90 1.35 8.69 -1.92
CA TRP A 90 0.75 7.51 -2.55
C TRP A 90 -0.77 7.64 -2.74
N ILE A 91 -1.49 8.25 -1.78
CA ILE A 91 -2.93 8.51 -1.92
C ILE A 91 -3.19 9.38 -3.15
N ASN A 92 -2.42 10.46 -3.30
CA ASN A 92 -2.50 11.36 -4.45
C ASN A 92 -2.05 10.66 -5.75
N LYS A 93 -0.88 9.98 -5.74
CA LYS A 93 -0.32 9.31 -6.92
C LYS A 93 -1.26 8.24 -7.49
N LEU A 94 -2.03 7.56 -6.65
CA LEU A 94 -2.97 6.50 -7.06
C LEU A 94 -4.43 6.97 -7.19
N ASN A 95 -4.70 8.25 -6.92
CA ASN A 95 -6.05 8.83 -6.87
C ASN A 95 -7.03 7.96 -6.05
N THR A 96 -6.68 7.67 -4.80
CA THR A 96 -7.47 6.75 -3.93
C THR A 96 -8.33 7.44 -2.89
N LEU A 97 -8.49 8.77 -2.97
CA LEU A 97 -9.49 9.49 -2.20
C LEU A 97 -10.90 9.10 -2.64
N HIS A 98 -11.85 9.09 -1.70
CA HIS A 98 -13.26 8.95 -2.00
C HIS A 98 -13.71 10.05 -2.98
N PRO A 99 -14.47 9.75 -4.05
CA PRO A 99 -15.16 8.48 -4.33
C PRO A 99 -14.35 7.44 -5.14
N HIS A 100 -13.12 7.75 -5.53
CA HIS A 100 -12.30 6.88 -6.38
C HIS A 100 -11.64 5.72 -5.62
N GLY A 101 -11.46 5.88 -4.30
CA GLY A 101 -10.97 4.83 -3.41
C GLY A 101 -11.54 4.94 -2.00
N LEU A 102 -10.93 4.22 -1.07
CA LEU A 102 -11.40 4.10 0.32
C LEU A 102 -10.79 5.14 1.27
N ASN A 103 -9.81 5.95 0.83
CA ASN A 103 -9.21 6.98 1.68
C ASN A 103 -10.18 8.16 1.81
N LYS A 104 -10.50 8.56 3.04
CA LYS A 104 -11.46 9.64 3.31
C LYS A 104 -10.84 11.01 3.06
N ASP A 105 -9.64 11.22 3.58
CA ASP A 105 -8.85 12.45 3.55
C ASP A 105 -7.36 12.13 3.75
N TYR A 106 -6.53 13.17 3.70
CA TYR A 106 -5.13 13.14 4.12
C TYR A 106 -4.70 14.53 4.61
N ASP A 107 -3.65 14.59 5.41
CA ASP A 107 -3.16 15.83 6.00
C ASP A 107 -2.01 16.45 5.18
N LEU A 108 -2.25 17.63 4.59
CA LEU A 108 -1.22 18.39 3.87
C LEU A 108 -0.33 19.23 4.78
N TYR A 109 -0.71 19.48 6.04
CA TYR A 109 0.12 20.24 6.98
C TYR A 109 1.42 19.51 7.34
N LEU A 110 1.51 18.22 7.03
CA LEU A 110 2.74 17.42 7.15
C LEU A 110 3.92 17.93 6.30
N PHE A 111 3.69 18.86 5.37
CA PHE A 111 4.70 19.42 4.47
C PHE A 111 5.06 20.89 4.77
N LEU A 112 4.47 21.49 5.81
CA LEU A 112 4.74 22.86 6.26
C LEU A 112 5.65 22.84 7.50
#